data_AF-A0A087SSR6-F1
#
_entry.id   AF-A0A087SSR6-F1
#
_cell.length_a   1.000
_cell.length_b   1.000
_cell.length_c   1.000
_cell.angle_alpha   90.00
_cell.angle_beta   90.00
_cell.angle_gamma   90.00
#
_symmetry.space_group_name_H-M   'P 1'
#
loop_
_entity.id
_entity.type
_entity.pdbx_description
1 polymer ?
#
loop_
_entity_poly.entity_id
_entity_poly.type
_entity_poly.pdbx_seq_one_letter_code
_entity_poly.pdbx_strand_id
1 'polypeptide(L)'
;MADAAHHHAPPVAYPGVPSANPMAQTGTEFFLSNYRLGKTLGIGSFGKVKVAEHILTGHKVAIKILNRKKIRQMDMEDKVRREIKILRLFMHPHIIRLYEVIETAHDIYVVMEYVKSGELFDYIVEKGRLMEDEARRFFQQIVSGVEYCHRNMVVHRDLKPENLLLDSRMNVKIADFGLSNVMRDGHFLKTSCGSPNYAAPEVISGRLYAGPEVDVWSCGVILYALLCGSLPFDDENIPNLFKKIKGGIYTLPSHLSPGARDLIPRMLLVEPLKRITIPEIRQHPWFSVHLPRYLAVMHTDPVASAAALDEEVVGEVARLGFSPSFLAASVQRREQNKATWRLGWSCRARPATAVAELCRALAAAGVAWKKLAPYSYKCRVALAPAPTMEGPAPSRSDSVSDGVAMEASGMMCGEEVEMEGEEESSVRPGERAPGDGEDGDGAQAMDTSIAAGGGGEGGRHVAAPRDAPTGGEREVKFEVQMYKARDGDYVLDFQRLSGDLFLFMDVCSSVLFSLRI
;
A
#
# COMPACT_ATOMS: atom_id res chain seq x y z
N MET A 1 -35.86 -16.53 51.47
CA MET A 1 -36.08 -15.52 50.41
C MET A 1 -34.74 -15.36 49.70
N ALA A 2 -34.31 -16.31 48.87
CA ALA A 2 -34.72 -16.62 47.49
C ALA A 2 -34.07 -15.67 46.47
N ASP A 3 -32.93 -16.13 45.94
CA ASP A 3 -32.27 -15.71 44.70
C ASP A 3 -33.24 -15.72 43.51
N ALA A 4 -33.20 -14.69 42.66
CA ALA A 4 -33.88 -14.66 41.37
C ALA A 4 -32.84 -14.65 40.25
N ALA A 5 -32.73 -15.79 39.57
CA ALA A 5 -31.92 -16.01 38.40
C ALA A 5 -32.38 -15.13 37.22
N HIS A 6 -31.44 -14.46 36.55
CA HIS A 6 -31.65 -13.96 35.20
C HIS A 6 -31.25 -15.05 34.19
N HIS A 7 -32.26 -15.62 33.55
CA HIS A 7 -32.11 -16.58 32.47
C HIS A 7 -31.40 -15.95 31.25
N HIS A 8 -30.22 -16.48 30.92
CA HIS A 8 -29.63 -16.35 29.59
C HIS A 8 -30.52 -17.08 28.57
N ALA A 9 -31.00 -16.36 27.55
CA ALA A 9 -31.56 -17.00 26.37
C ALA A 9 -30.45 -17.71 25.59
N PRO A 10 -30.62 -18.97 25.16
CA PRO A 10 -29.64 -19.67 24.35
C PRO A 10 -29.58 -19.07 22.92
N PRO A 11 -28.43 -19.11 22.25
CA PRO A 11 -28.33 -18.69 20.86
C PRO A 11 -29.16 -19.61 19.95
N VAL A 12 -29.83 -19.00 18.97
CA VAL A 12 -30.66 -19.67 17.96
C VAL A 12 -29.81 -20.70 17.21
N ALA A 13 -30.12 -21.98 17.39
CA ALA A 13 -29.55 -23.05 16.60
C ALA A 13 -30.05 -22.93 15.15
N TYR A 14 -29.14 -22.88 14.19
CA TYR A 14 -29.48 -23.06 12.78
C TYR A 14 -29.73 -24.56 12.53
N PRO A 15 -30.94 -24.97 12.11
CA PRO A 15 -31.20 -26.38 11.83
C PRO A 15 -30.48 -26.79 10.53
N GLY A 16 -29.54 -27.74 10.62
CA GLY A 16 -28.94 -28.37 9.43
C GLY A 16 -27.47 -28.80 9.51
N VAL A 17 -26.73 -28.53 10.59
CA VAL A 17 -25.31 -28.94 10.71
C VAL A 17 -25.18 -30.19 11.60
N PRO A 18 -24.54 -31.29 11.16
CA PRO A 18 -24.31 -32.45 12.01
C PRO A 18 -23.43 -32.08 13.22
N SER A 19 -23.92 -32.36 14.42
CA SER A 19 -23.24 -32.11 15.68
C SER A 19 -22.02 -33.04 15.83
N ALA A 20 -20.82 -32.46 15.89
CA ALA A 20 -19.62 -33.15 16.37
C ALA A 20 -19.46 -32.85 17.87
N ASN A 21 -19.19 -33.92 18.64
CA ASN A 21 -19.07 -33.98 20.11
C ASN A 21 -18.37 -32.77 20.77
N PRO A 22 -18.91 -32.24 21.89
CA PRO A 22 -18.25 -31.18 22.66
C PRO A 22 -17.37 -31.80 23.77
N MET A 23 -16.05 -31.87 23.54
CA MET A 23 -15.10 -32.09 24.63
C MET A 23 -13.90 -31.15 24.47
N ALA A 24 -13.80 -30.19 25.40
CA ALA A 24 -12.65 -29.33 25.71
C ALA A 24 -11.93 -28.64 24.54
N GLN A 25 -12.56 -27.64 23.92
CA GLN A 25 -11.88 -26.77 22.94
C GLN A 25 -11.25 -25.56 23.64
N THR A 26 -9.92 -25.52 23.68
CA THR A 26 -9.13 -24.35 24.08
C THR A 26 -9.39 -23.18 23.12
N GLY A 27 -9.51 -21.95 23.64
CA GLY A 27 -10.02 -20.76 22.93
C GLY A 27 -9.34 -20.33 21.62
N THR A 28 -8.24 -20.97 21.20
CA THR A 28 -7.62 -20.81 19.87
C THR A 28 -8.40 -21.50 18.75
N GLU A 29 -9.13 -22.58 19.05
CA GLU A 29 -9.83 -23.40 18.05
C GLU A 29 -11.12 -22.74 17.54
N PHE A 30 -11.71 -21.84 18.33
CA PHE A 30 -12.95 -21.14 17.95
C PHE A 30 -12.74 -20.10 16.83
N PHE A 31 -11.58 -19.44 16.77
CA PHE A 31 -11.31 -18.37 15.79
C PHE A 31 -10.87 -18.88 14.42
N LEU A 32 -10.28 -20.07 14.36
CA LEU A 32 -9.98 -20.79 13.13
C LEU A 32 -11.10 -21.77 12.75
N SER A 33 -12.28 -21.68 13.37
CA SER A 33 -13.40 -22.62 13.13
C SER A 33 -13.84 -22.71 11.67
N ASN A 34 -13.57 -21.69 10.86
CA ASN A 34 -13.82 -21.71 9.41
C ASN A 34 -12.69 -22.33 8.58
N TYR A 35 -11.56 -22.70 9.18
CA TYR A 35 -10.37 -23.19 8.48
C TYR A 35 -9.84 -24.48 9.09
N ARG A 36 -9.73 -25.51 8.26
CA ARG A 36 -9.00 -26.73 8.60
C ARG A 36 -7.52 -26.53 8.30
N LEU A 37 -6.70 -26.35 9.34
CA LEU A 37 -5.25 -26.25 9.19
C LEU A 37 -4.64 -27.56 8.66
N GLY A 38 -3.71 -27.44 7.71
CA GLY A 38 -2.91 -28.53 7.16
C GLY A 38 -1.43 -28.42 7.52
N LYS A 39 -0.59 -28.91 6.60
CA LYS A 39 0.87 -28.95 6.78
C LYS A 39 1.50 -27.55 6.78
N THR A 40 2.66 -27.44 7.43
CA THR A 40 3.51 -26.25 7.34
C THR A 40 4.08 -26.13 5.92
N LEU A 41 3.98 -24.94 5.34
CA LEU A 41 4.55 -24.58 4.04
C LEU A 41 5.94 -23.94 4.22
N GLY A 42 6.11 -23.14 5.27
CA GLY A 42 7.38 -22.46 5.54
C GLY A 42 7.47 -21.94 6.97
N ILE A 43 8.69 -21.60 7.39
CA ILE A 43 8.98 -21.04 8.72
C ILE A 43 9.66 -19.69 8.49
N GLY A 44 9.09 -18.63 9.04
CA GLY A 44 9.62 -17.28 8.95
C GLY A 44 10.14 -16.78 10.30
N SER A 45 10.72 -15.58 10.29
CA SER A 45 11.31 -14.95 11.47
C SER A 45 10.34 -14.83 12.65
N PHE A 46 9.06 -14.56 12.38
CA PHE A 46 8.04 -14.26 13.39
C PHE A 46 7.05 -15.40 13.64
N GLY A 47 7.19 -16.51 12.92
CA GLY A 47 6.25 -17.63 13.02
C GLY A 47 6.31 -18.59 11.83
N LYS A 48 5.17 -19.11 11.42
CA LYS A 48 5.09 -20.18 10.41
C LYS A 48 3.92 -19.97 9.47
N VAL A 49 4.07 -20.43 8.25
CA VAL A 49 3.03 -20.44 7.23
C VAL A 49 2.50 -21.87 7.10
N LYS A 50 1.18 -22.04 7.16
CA LYS A 50 0.52 -23.33 6.96
C LYS A 50 -0.45 -23.26 5.80
N VAL A 51 -0.61 -24.35 5.06
CA VAL A 51 -1.78 -24.50 4.18
C VAL A 51 -3.00 -24.76 5.06
N ALA A 52 -4.15 -24.23 4.67
CA ALA A 52 -5.43 -24.54 5.28
C ALA A 52 -6.52 -24.63 4.21
N GLU A 53 -7.65 -25.21 4.58
CA GLU A 53 -8.84 -25.31 3.72
C GLU A 53 -9.99 -24.59 4.41
N HIS A 54 -10.59 -23.62 3.73
CA HIS A 54 -11.79 -22.94 4.21
C HIS A 54 -12.96 -23.91 4.17
N ILE A 55 -13.54 -24.22 5.33
CA ILE A 55 -14.47 -25.34 5.51
C ILE A 55 -15.74 -25.17 4.67
N LEU A 56 -16.26 -23.94 4.53
CA LEU A 56 -17.50 -23.69 3.80
C LEU A 56 -17.33 -23.79 2.28
N THR A 57 -16.18 -23.37 1.75
CA THR A 57 -15.95 -23.28 0.29
C THR A 57 -15.04 -24.38 -0.24
N GLY A 58 -14.37 -25.14 0.63
CA GLY A 58 -13.29 -26.06 0.26
C GLY A 58 -12.05 -25.37 -0.32
N HIS A 59 -12.00 -24.04 -0.31
CA HIS A 59 -10.93 -23.28 -0.95
C HIS A 59 -9.64 -23.34 -0.11
N LYS A 60 -8.52 -23.63 -0.76
CA LYS A 60 -7.22 -23.67 -0.09
C LYS A 60 -6.63 -22.28 0.09
N VAL A 61 -6.08 -22.03 1.27
CA VAL A 61 -5.47 -20.76 1.66
C VAL A 61 -4.11 -21.01 2.34
N ALA A 62 -3.26 -19.99 2.34
CA ALA A 62 -2.05 -19.97 3.15
C ALA A 62 -2.29 -19.09 4.38
N ILE A 63 -2.01 -19.59 5.57
CA ILE A 63 -2.17 -18.86 6.83
C ILE A 63 -0.80 -18.62 7.45
N LYS A 64 -0.34 -17.36 7.44
CA LYS A 64 0.87 -16.90 8.13
C LYS A 64 0.49 -16.60 9.59
N ILE A 65 0.99 -17.44 10.49
CA ILE A 65 0.72 -17.38 11.94
C ILE A 65 1.88 -16.64 12.61
N LEU A 66 1.59 -15.46 13.17
CA LEU A 66 2.57 -14.56 13.75
C LEU A 66 2.36 -14.43 15.26
N ASN A 67 3.40 -14.68 16.04
CA ASN A 67 3.28 -14.64 17.50
C ASN A 67 3.47 -13.23 18.05
N ARG A 68 2.45 -12.69 18.74
CA ARG A 68 2.45 -11.31 19.26
C ARG A 68 3.56 -11.05 20.27
N LYS A 69 3.86 -12.02 21.14
CA LYS A 69 4.95 -11.89 22.13
C LYS A 69 6.30 -11.79 21.43
N LYS A 70 6.55 -12.62 20.41
CA LYS A 70 7.79 -12.60 19.62
C LYS A 70 7.94 -11.29 18.84
N ILE A 71 6.86 -10.78 18.25
CA ILE A 71 6.87 -9.49 17.54
C ILE A 71 7.29 -8.36 18.48
N ARG A 72 6.70 -8.29 19.69
CA ARG A 72 7.03 -7.28 20.72
C ARG A 72 8.49 -7.36 21.16
N GLN A 73 8.97 -8.58 21.44
CA GLN A 73 10.35 -8.81 21.87
C GLN A 73 11.39 -8.37 20.83
N MET A 74 11.03 -8.39 19.55
CA MET A 74 11.90 -7.98 18.44
C MET A 74 11.66 -6.54 17.98
N ASP A 75 10.74 -5.80 18.60
CA ASP A 75 10.34 -4.44 18.21
C ASP A 75 9.84 -4.32 16.75
N MET A 76 9.05 -5.31 16.30
CA MET A 76 8.61 -5.41 14.90
C MET A 76 7.11 -5.13 14.70
N GLU A 77 6.41 -4.61 15.71
CA GLU A 77 4.95 -4.37 15.64
C GLU A 77 4.58 -3.46 14.46
N ASP A 78 5.32 -2.37 14.26
CA ASP A 78 5.08 -1.44 13.16
C ASP A 78 5.32 -2.06 11.78
N LYS A 79 6.28 -2.97 11.65
CA LYS A 79 6.54 -3.68 10.39
C LYS A 79 5.40 -4.63 10.05
N VAL A 80 4.94 -5.42 11.00
CA VAL A 80 3.81 -6.34 10.81
C VAL A 80 2.52 -5.57 10.50
N ARG A 81 2.25 -4.49 11.23
CA ARG A 81 1.09 -3.62 10.98
C ARG A 81 1.15 -3.00 9.59
N ARG A 82 2.34 -2.56 9.15
CA ARG A 82 2.56 -2.01 7.79
C ARG A 82 2.36 -3.07 6.71
N GLU A 83 2.92 -4.26 6.87
CA GLU A 83 2.75 -5.39 5.94
C GLU A 83 1.27 -5.70 5.73
N ILE A 84 0.51 -5.86 6.82
CA ILE A 84 -0.94 -6.10 6.76
C ILE A 84 -1.68 -4.94 6.07
N LYS A 85 -1.33 -3.69 6.38
CA LYS A 85 -1.95 -2.50 5.75
C LYS A 85 -1.71 -2.45 4.24
N ILE A 86 -0.49 -2.74 3.80
CA ILE A 86 -0.11 -2.77 2.38
C ILE A 86 -0.90 -3.89 1.67
N LEU A 87 -0.85 -5.11 2.20
CA LEU A 87 -1.52 -6.27 1.61
C LEU A 87 -3.05 -6.12 1.53
N ARG A 88 -3.68 -5.39 2.46
CA ARG A 88 -5.13 -5.10 2.42
C ARG A 88 -5.54 -4.25 1.21
N LEU A 89 -4.66 -3.40 0.70
CA LEU A 89 -4.96 -2.49 -0.40
C LEU A 89 -4.61 -3.07 -1.76
N PHE A 90 -3.74 -4.09 -1.79
CA PHE A 90 -3.21 -4.62 -3.02
C PHE A 90 -4.18 -5.59 -3.69
N MET A 91 -4.56 -5.26 -4.91
CA MET A 91 -5.33 -6.16 -5.77
C MET A 91 -4.71 -6.15 -7.17
N HIS A 92 -3.80 -7.08 -7.39
CA HIS A 92 -3.09 -7.25 -8.65
C HIS A 92 -2.90 -8.75 -8.96
N PRO A 93 -3.05 -9.20 -10.22
CA PRO A 93 -2.96 -10.62 -10.56
C PRO A 93 -1.61 -11.26 -10.19
N HIS A 94 -0.53 -10.48 -10.17
CA HIS A 94 0.83 -10.93 -9.85
C HIS A 94 1.32 -10.55 -8.45
N ILE A 95 0.41 -10.22 -7.53
CA ILE A 95 0.73 -10.00 -6.11
C ILE A 95 -0.15 -10.96 -5.29
N ILE A 96 0.42 -11.53 -4.22
CA ILE A 96 -0.33 -12.41 -3.33
C ILE A 96 -1.51 -11.68 -2.71
N ARG A 97 -2.71 -12.27 -2.82
CA ARG A 97 -3.91 -11.65 -2.27
C ARG A 97 -4.06 -11.93 -0.78
N LEU A 98 -4.36 -10.90 0.00
CA LEU A 98 -4.86 -11.05 1.36
C LEU A 98 -6.37 -11.27 1.34
N TYR A 99 -6.83 -12.30 2.03
CA TYR A 99 -8.25 -12.58 2.20
C TYR A 99 -8.79 -11.99 3.51
N GLU A 100 -8.12 -12.27 4.63
CA GLU A 100 -8.52 -11.76 5.93
C GLU A 100 -7.39 -11.77 6.95
N VAL A 101 -7.61 -11.11 8.08
CA VAL A 101 -6.70 -11.12 9.23
C VAL A 101 -7.50 -11.45 10.48
N ILE A 102 -7.14 -12.54 11.15
CA ILE A 102 -7.75 -12.99 12.39
C ILE A 102 -6.78 -12.68 13.53
N GLU A 103 -7.24 -11.94 14.53
CA GLU A 103 -6.42 -11.59 15.69
C GLU A 103 -6.92 -12.28 16.96
N THR A 104 -5.98 -12.84 17.70
CA THR A 104 -6.22 -13.44 19.01
C THR A 104 -5.34 -12.78 20.07
N ALA A 105 -5.51 -13.16 21.34
CA ALA A 105 -4.67 -12.64 22.43
C ALA A 105 -3.17 -12.92 22.21
N HIS A 106 -2.82 -14.03 21.58
CA HIS A 106 -1.45 -14.52 21.47
C HIS A 106 -0.87 -14.44 20.05
N ASP A 107 -1.71 -14.57 19.03
CA ASP A 107 -1.27 -14.69 17.64
C ASP A 107 -2.12 -13.85 16.68
N ILE A 108 -1.50 -13.44 15.57
CA ILE A 108 -2.13 -12.82 14.41
C ILE A 108 -2.05 -13.82 13.26
N TYR A 109 -3.19 -14.13 12.64
CA TYR A 109 -3.30 -15.04 11.49
C TYR A 109 -3.61 -14.22 10.25
N VAL A 110 -2.68 -14.22 9.30
CA VAL A 110 -2.83 -13.52 8.02
C VAL A 110 -3.19 -14.56 6.97
N VAL A 111 -4.45 -14.56 6.53
CA VAL A 111 -5.01 -15.53 5.59
C VAL A 111 -4.85 -14.98 4.17
N MET A 112 -4.10 -15.70 3.34
CA MET A 112 -3.66 -15.27 2.02
C MET A 112 -3.95 -16.33 0.96
N GLU A 113 -3.84 -15.92 -0.31
CA GLU A 113 -3.86 -16.81 -1.46
C GLU A 113 -2.86 -17.96 -1.29
N TYR A 114 -3.30 -19.19 -1.56
CA TYR A 114 -2.42 -20.35 -1.57
C TYR A 114 -1.87 -20.60 -2.98
N VAL A 115 -0.55 -20.58 -3.09
CA VAL A 115 0.16 -20.81 -4.35
C VAL A 115 0.83 -22.18 -4.28
N LYS A 116 0.38 -23.12 -5.13
CA LYS A 116 0.72 -24.55 -5.00
C LYS A 116 2.09 -24.91 -5.56
N SER A 117 2.56 -24.25 -6.63
CA SER A 117 3.72 -24.70 -7.40
C SER A 117 5.06 -24.23 -6.82
N GLY A 118 5.06 -23.68 -5.61
CA GLY A 118 6.29 -23.33 -4.88
C GLY A 118 6.91 -22.02 -5.34
N GLU A 119 8.21 -21.90 -5.08
CA GLU A 119 9.02 -20.71 -5.32
C GLU A 119 9.64 -20.74 -6.73
N LEU A 120 9.83 -19.56 -7.33
CA LEU A 120 10.55 -19.41 -8.59
C LEU A 120 12.01 -19.85 -8.44
N PHE A 121 12.58 -19.75 -7.24
CA PHE A 121 13.91 -20.27 -6.91
C PHE A 121 14.03 -21.76 -7.25
N ASP A 122 13.14 -22.59 -6.69
CA ASP A 122 13.13 -24.04 -6.92
C ASP A 122 12.97 -24.37 -8.41
N TYR A 123 12.15 -23.59 -9.12
CA TYR A 123 11.95 -23.73 -10.56
C TYR A 123 13.25 -23.50 -11.35
N ILE A 124 14.02 -22.46 -11.01
CA ILE A 124 15.32 -22.17 -11.63
C ILE A 124 16.33 -23.27 -11.28
N VAL A 125 16.35 -23.75 -10.03
CA VAL A 125 17.24 -24.84 -9.61
C VAL A 125 16.96 -26.13 -10.37
N GLU A 126 15.68 -26.47 -10.59
CA GLU A 126 15.28 -27.68 -11.32
C GLU A 126 15.57 -27.57 -12.82
N LYS A 127 15.25 -26.43 -13.45
CA LYS A 127 15.38 -26.24 -14.90
C LYS A 127 16.77 -25.79 -15.36
N GLY A 128 17.56 -25.22 -14.45
CA GLY A 128 18.73 -24.41 -14.79
C GLY A 128 18.31 -23.08 -15.42
N ARG A 129 19.04 -22.64 -16.46
CA ARG A 129 18.66 -21.44 -17.21
C ARG A 129 17.37 -21.67 -18.01
N LEU A 130 16.51 -20.67 -18.05
CA LEU A 130 15.28 -20.71 -18.81
C LEU A 130 15.49 -20.24 -20.25
N MET A 131 14.58 -20.67 -21.12
CA MET A 131 14.51 -20.13 -22.47
C MET A 131 14.02 -18.68 -22.43
N GLU A 132 14.45 -17.88 -23.39
CA GLU A 132 14.27 -16.42 -23.33
C GLU A 132 12.80 -15.99 -23.29
N ASP A 133 11.92 -16.66 -24.05
CA ASP A 133 10.49 -16.36 -24.04
C ASP A 133 9.81 -16.68 -22.71
N GLU A 134 10.25 -17.76 -22.05
CA GLU A 134 9.76 -18.16 -20.73
C GLU A 134 10.24 -17.19 -19.64
N ALA A 135 11.55 -16.88 -19.64
CA ALA A 135 12.12 -15.88 -18.75
C ALA A 135 11.45 -14.52 -18.93
N ARG A 136 11.20 -14.10 -20.17
CA ARG A 136 10.49 -12.86 -20.49
C ARG A 136 9.07 -12.87 -19.96
N ARG A 137 8.33 -13.97 -20.12
CA ARG A 137 6.97 -14.09 -19.58
C ARG A 137 6.95 -13.90 -18.06
N PHE A 138 7.84 -14.55 -17.31
CA PHE A 138 7.93 -14.34 -15.86
C PHE A 138 8.35 -12.91 -15.53
N PHE A 139 9.35 -12.38 -16.23
CA PHE A 139 9.85 -11.04 -16.00
C PHE A 139 8.80 -9.94 -16.26
N GLN A 140 7.98 -10.08 -17.30
CA GLN A 140 6.86 -9.18 -17.57
C GLN A 140 5.85 -9.14 -16.42
N GLN A 141 5.55 -10.30 -15.82
CA GLN A 141 4.64 -10.41 -14.68
C GLN A 141 5.24 -9.80 -13.41
N ILE A 142 6.53 -10.03 -13.16
CA ILE A 142 7.29 -9.42 -12.05
C ILE A 142 7.26 -7.90 -12.17
N VAL A 143 7.68 -7.36 -13.32
CA VAL A 143 7.72 -5.91 -13.57
C VAL A 143 6.33 -5.29 -13.41
N SER A 144 5.26 -5.96 -13.87
CA SER A 144 3.89 -5.47 -13.66
C SER A 144 3.50 -5.40 -12.19
N GLY A 145 3.86 -6.41 -11.39
CA GLY A 145 3.58 -6.40 -9.95
C GLY A 145 4.39 -5.32 -9.21
N VAL A 146 5.67 -5.16 -9.55
CA VAL A 146 6.55 -4.14 -8.98
C VAL A 146 6.09 -2.73 -9.35
N GLU A 147 5.70 -2.51 -10.60
CA GLU A 147 5.11 -1.25 -11.05
C GLU A 147 3.86 -0.89 -10.24
N TYR A 148 2.97 -1.88 -10.02
CA TYR A 148 1.77 -1.68 -9.21
C TYR A 148 2.11 -1.27 -7.77
N CYS A 149 3.13 -1.89 -7.16
CA CYS A 149 3.62 -1.48 -5.84
C CYS A 149 4.10 -0.03 -5.85
N HIS A 150 4.95 0.35 -6.82
CA HIS A 150 5.55 1.68 -6.90
C HIS A 150 4.50 2.77 -7.10
N ARG A 151 3.46 2.52 -7.90
CA ARG A 151 2.34 3.45 -8.09
C ARG A 151 1.49 3.64 -6.83
N ASN A 152 1.46 2.65 -5.96
CA ASN A 152 0.82 2.73 -4.64
C ASN A 152 1.79 3.23 -3.56
N MET A 153 2.90 3.86 -3.94
CA MET A 153 3.93 4.41 -3.05
C MET A 153 4.56 3.35 -2.14
N VAL A 154 4.65 2.09 -2.60
CA VAL A 154 5.27 0.99 -1.86
C VAL A 154 6.48 0.47 -2.61
N VAL A 155 7.58 0.26 -1.88
CA VAL A 155 8.80 -0.37 -2.38
C VAL A 155 8.97 -1.69 -1.65
N HIS A 156 9.25 -2.76 -2.40
CA HIS A 156 9.30 -4.11 -1.85
C HIS A 156 10.57 -4.35 -1.02
N ARG A 157 11.74 -3.98 -1.55
CA ARG A 157 13.08 -4.06 -0.93
C ARG A 157 13.63 -5.46 -0.63
N ASP A 158 12.85 -6.51 -0.82
CA ASP A 158 13.32 -7.92 -0.71
C ASP A 158 12.86 -8.75 -1.92
N LEU A 159 12.97 -8.20 -3.13
CA LEU A 159 12.65 -8.95 -4.35
C LEU A 159 13.75 -9.97 -4.63
N LYS A 160 13.37 -11.25 -4.62
CA LYS A 160 14.23 -12.40 -4.91
C LYS A 160 13.37 -13.59 -5.33
N PRO A 161 13.91 -14.59 -6.06
CA PRO A 161 13.15 -15.76 -6.51
C PRO A 161 12.41 -16.53 -5.40
N GLU A 162 12.90 -16.50 -4.17
CA GLU A 162 12.26 -17.12 -2.99
C GLU A 162 10.95 -16.41 -2.59
N ASN A 163 10.85 -15.10 -2.87
CA ASN A 163 9.65 -14.29 -2.62
C ASN A 163 8.73 -14.20 -3.86
N LEU A 164 9.03 -14.94 -4.92
CA LEU A 164 8.23 -15.01 -6.14
C LEU A 164 7.65 -16.41 -6.27
N LEU A 165 6.35 -16.56 -6.05
CA LEU A 165 5.69 -17.87 -6.09
C LEU A 165 5.08 -18.13 -7.46
N LEU A 166 4.88 -19.40 -7.80
CA LEU A 166 4.29 -19.84 -9.07
C LEU A 166 2.94 -20.53 -8.88
N ASP A 167 1.90 -20.02 -9.52
CA ASP A 167 0.58 -20.65 -9.49
C ASP A 167 0.52 -21.92 -10.36
N SER A 168 -0.65 -22.58 -10.41
CA SER A 168 -0.84 -23.81 -11.18
C SER A 168 -0.73 -23.63 -12.70
N ARG A 169 -0.76 -22.38 -13.19
CA ARG A 169 -0.63 -22.00 -14.60
C ARG A 169 0.72 -21.32 -14.88
N MET A 170 1.67 -21.44 -13.96
CA MET A 170 2.99 -20.80 -14.05
C MET A 170 2.86 -19.28 -14.23
N ASN A 171 1.99 -18.64 -13.45
CA ASN A 171 2.02 -17.19 -13.26
C ASN A 171 2.74 -16.83 -11.97
N VAL A 172 3.51 -15.76 -12.02
CA VAL A 172 4.22 -15.20 -10.87
C VAL A 172 3.24 -14.53 -9.90
N LYS A 173 3.49 -14.74 -8.60
CA LYS A 173 2.85 -14.09 -7.46
C LYS A 173 3.93 -13.54 -6.53
N ILE A 174 4.06 -12.22 -6.46
CA ILE A 174 4.97 -11.55 -5.51
C ILE A 174 4.40 -11.73 -4.10
N ALA A 175 5.24 -12.24 -3.20
CA ALA A 175 4.91 -12.51 -1.81
C ALA A 175 5.91 -11.82 -0.86
N ASP A 176 5.60 -11.89 0.44
CA ASP A 176 6.40 -11.41 1.57
C ASP A 176 6.79 -9.91 1.55
N PHE A 177 5.83 -9.08 1.92
CA PHE A 177 6.01 -7.64 2.09
C PHE A 177 6.58 -7.25 3.46
N GLY A 178 7.16 -8.19 4.22
CA GLY A 178 7.64 -7.94 5.59
C GLY A 178 8.77 -6.92 5.70
N LEU A 179 9.55 -6.72 4.61
CA LEU A 179 10.60 -5.70 4.51
C LEU A 179 10.17 -4.49 3.66
N SER A 180 8.95 -4.49 3.13
CA SER A 180 8.45 -3.38 2.34
C SER A 180 8.39 -2.09 3.13
N ASN A 181 8.44 -0.97 2.42
CA ASN A 181 8.22 0.33 3.01
C ASN A 181 7.46 1.23 2.08
N VAL A 182 7.02 2.32 2.67
CA VAL A 182 6.21 3.34 2.05
C VAL A 182 7.11 4.49 1.67
N MET A 183 7.02 4.90 0.40
CA MET A 183 7.64 6.12 -0.09
C MET A 183 6.84 7.32 0.39
N ARG A 184 7.55 8.38 0.78
CA ARG A 184 6.97 9.68 1.13
C ARG A 184 7.74 10.74 0.38
N ASP A 185 7.04 11.69 -0.23
CA ASP A 185 7.68 12.76 -0.98
C ASP A 185 8.71 13.51 -0.11
N GLY A 186 9.92 13.68 -0.65
CA GLY A 186 11.04 14.33 0.03
C GLY A 186 11.73 13.50 1.12
N HIS A 187 11.32 12.26 1.37
CA HIS A 187 11.96 11.38 2.37
C HIS A 187 12.73 10.23 1.72
N PHE A 188 13.99 10.07 2.14
CA PHE A 188 14.83 8.95 1.73
C PHE A 188 14.85 7.82 2.76
N LEU A 189 15.04 6.60 2.27
CA LEU A 189 15.20 5.40 3.06
C LEU A 189 16.70 5.15 3.30
N LYS A 190 17.05 4.67 4.51
CA LYS A 190 18.46 4.33 4.89
C LYS A 190 18.65 2.87 5.30
N THR A 191 17.58 2.13 5.53
CA THR A 191 17.66 0.79 6.12
C THR A 191 18.33 -0.18 5.15
N SER A 192 19.47 -0.75 5.55
CA SER A 192 20.06 -1.92 4.90
C SER A 192 19.21 -3.15 5.24
N CYS A 193 18.55 -3.71 4.22
CA CYS A 193 17.65 -4.85 4.35
C CYS A 193 17.64 -5.67 3.05
N GLY A 194 17.02 -6.84 3.11
CA GLY A 194 16.97 -7.80 2.01
C GLY A 194 18.19 -8.74 1.94
N SER A 195 18.12 -9.72 1.05
CA SER A 195 19.22 -10.66 0.82
C SER A 195 20.41 -9.98 0.10
N PRO A 196 21.66 -10.13 0.57
CA PRO A 196 22.85 -9.46 0.01
C PRO A 196 23.01 -9.57 -1.50
N ASN A 197 22.78 -10.75 -2.09
CA ASN A 197 22.97 -11.00 -3.52
C ASN A 197 21.99 -10.22 -4.43
N TYR A 198 20.86 -9.78 -3.89
CA TYR A 198 19.84 -9.01 -4.62
C TYR A 198 19.82 -7.54 -4.23
N ALA A 199 20.54 -7.15 -3.17
CA ALA A 199 20.55 -5.78 -2.67
C ALA A 199 21.39 -4.84 -3.55
N ALA A 200 20.85 -3.65 -3.81
CA ALA A 200 21.53 -2.63 -4.61
C ALA A 200 22.78 -2.07 -3.90
N PRO A 201 23.78 -1.54 -4.66
CA PRO A 201 25.03 -1.01 -4.11
C PRO A 201 24.84 0.04 -3.02
N GLU A 202 23.86 0.92 -3.18
CA GLU A 202 23.50 1.97 -2.23
C GLU A 202 22.91 1.41 -0.92
N VAL A 203 22.16 0.31 -0.98
CA VAL A 203 21.56 -0.36 0.18
C VAL A 203 22.64 -1.04 1.03
N ILE A 204 23.55 -1.78 0.39
CA ILE A 204 24.68 -2.43 1.09
C ILE A 204 25.76 -1.44 1.55
N SER A 205 25.74 -0.22 1.00
CA SER A 205 26.61 0.88 1.43
C SER A 205 25.99 1.76 2.51
N GLY A 206 24.74 1.49 2.93
CA GLY A 206 24.01 2.30 3.91
C GLY A 206 23.75 3.73 3.46
N ARG A 207 23.73 3.98 2.15
CA ARG A 207 23.42 5.28 1.55
C ARG A 207 21.91 5.49 1.55
N LEU A 208 21.52 6.76 1.46
CA LEU A 208 20.12 7.14 1.27
C LEU A 208 19.66 6.79 -0.14
N TYR A 209 18.43 6.30 -0.26
CA TYR A 209 17.82 5.91 -1.54
C TYR A 209 16.32 6.27 -1.55
N ALA A 210 15.75 6.52 -2.72
CA ALA A 210 14.34 6.86 -2.89
C ALA A 210 13.47 5.59 -2.77
N GLY A 211 13.91 4.48 -3.37
CA GLY A 211 13.29 3.17 -3.24
C GLY A 211 13.07 2.42 -4.55
N PRO A 212 12.34 2.98 -5.53
CA PRO A 212 12.00 2.25 -6.76
C PRO A 212 13.22 1.68 -7.50
N GLU A 213 14.31 2.43 -7.50
CA GLU A 213 15.58 2.06 -8.11
C GLU A 213 16.23 0.83 -7.48
N VAL A 214 16.00 0.57 -6.18
CA VAL A 214 16.54 -0.63 -5.50
C VAL A 214 15.78 -1.90 -5.89
N ASP A 215 14.47 -1.78 -6.14
CA ASP A 215 13.65 -2.86 -6.67
C ASP A 215 14.01 -3.15 -8.14
N VAL A 216 14.34 -2.12 -8.93
CA VAL A 216 14.83 -2.32 -10.31
C VAL A 216 16.14 -3.09 -10.32
N TRP A 217 17.09 -2.76 -9.45
CA TRP A 217 18.32 -3.53 -9.33
C TRP A 217 18.03 -5.01 -9.03
N SER A 218 17.16 -5.27 -8.05
CA SER A 218 16.73 -6.62 -7.66
C SER A 218 16.09 -7.37 -8.84
N CYS A 219 15.22 -6.70 -9.61
CA CYS A 219 14.65 -7.25 -10.85
C CYS A 219 15.74 -7.60 -11.89
N GLY A 220 16.81 -6.81 -11.98
CA GLY A 220 17.93 -7.07 -12.89
C GLY A 220 18.71 -8.33 -12.50
N VAL A 221 18.92 -8.52 -11.18
CA VAL A 221 19.51 -9.74 -10.63
C VAL A 221 18.63 -10.96 -10.93
N ILE A 222 17.31 -10.83 -10.75
CA ILE A 222 16.34 -11.89 -11.06
C ILE A 222 16.34 -12.23 -12.56
N LEU A 223 16.32 -11.22 -13.45
CA LEU A 223 16.36 -11.45 -14.89
C LEU A 223 17.64 -12.19 -15.32
N TYR A 224 18.78 -11.80 -14.76
CA TYR A 224 20.04 -12.50 -14.97
C TYR A 224 19.93 -13.96 -14.49
N ALA A 225 19.40 -14.20 -13.29
CA ALA A 225 19.23 -15.55 -12.74
C ALA A 225 18.35 -16.44 -13.64
N LEU A 226 17.25 -15.90 -14.17
CA LEU A 226 16.37 -16.61 -15.09
C LEU A 226 17.08 -17.02 -16.39
N LEU A 227 17.90 -16.13 -16.97
CA LEU A 227 18.55 -16.36 -18.27
C LEU A 227 19.91 -17.08 -18.18
N CYS A 228 20.55 -17.04 -17.02
CA CYS A 228 21.88 -17.60 -16.80
C CYS A 228 21.87 -18.84 -15.91
N GLY A 229 20.83 -19.05 -15.09
CA GLY A 229 20.77 -20.13 -14.09
C GLY A 229 21.73 -19.92 -12.92
N SER A 230 22.33 -18.74 -12.80
CA SER A 230 23.29 -18.36 -11.76
C SER A 230 23.14 -16.87 -11.44
N LEU A 231 23.69 -16.42 -10.30
CA LEU A 231 23.62 -15.02 -9.89
C LEU A 231 24.72 -14.18 -10.57
N PRO A 232 24.46 -12.89 -10.88
CA PRO A 232 25.49 -11.99 -11.42
C PRO A 232 26.54 -11.65 -10.36
N PHE A 233 26.14 -11.58 -9.09
CA PHE A 233 27.01 -11.32 -7.94
C PHE A 233 26.86 -12.45 -6.93
N ASP A 234 27.92 -13.25 -6.80
CA ASP A 234 28.00 -14.29 -5.79
C ASP A 234 29.45 -14.49 -5.34
N ASP A 235 29.65 -14.73 -4.06
CA ASP A 235 30.94 -15.01 -3.43
C ASP A 235 30.71 -15.55 -2.02
N GLU A 236 31.45 -16.60 -1.63
CA GLU A 236 31.40 -17.13 -0.26
C GLU A 236 31.90 -16.10 0.77
N ASN A 237 32.79 -15.19 0.36
CA ASN A 237 33.31 -14.13 1.21
C ASN A 237 32.46 -12.86 1.03
N ILE A 238 31.69 -12.50 2.07
CA ILE A 238 30.80 -11.33 2.06
C ILE A 238 31.51 -10.02 1.66
N PRO A 239 32.71 -9.67 2.18
CA PRO A 239 33.49 -8.53 1.67
C PRO A 239 33.74 -8.56 0.16
N ASN A 240 34.08 -9.71 -0.42
CA ASN A 240 34.29 -9.85 -1.86
C ASN A 240 32.97 -9.72 -2.64
N LEU A 241 31.88 -10.31 -2.13
CA LEU A 241 30.53 -10.12 -2.69
C LEU A 241 30.19 -8.62 -2.75
N PHE A 242 30.39 -7.89 -1.66
CA PHE A 242 30.15 -6.45 -1.62
C PHE A 242 31.06 -5.67 -2.57
N LYS A 243 32.31 -6.11 -2.76
CA LYS A 243 33.20 -5.51 -3.77
C LYS A 243 32.68 -5.71 -5.19
N LYS A 244 32.18 -6.91 -5.53
CA LYS A 244 31.57 -7.20 -6.83
C LYS A 244 30.31 -6.34 -7.06
N ILE A 245 29.41 -6.29 -6.07
CA ILE A 245 28.18 -5.49 -6.13
C ILE A 245 28.50 -4.00 -6.30
N LYS A 246 29.35 -3.42 -5.44
CA LYS A 246 29.71 -1.99 -5.48
C LYS A 246 30.44 -1.60 -6.76
N GLY A 247 31.21 -2.53 -7.35
CA GLY A 247 31.88 -2.32 -8.62
C GLY A 247 31.02 -2.62 -9.84
N GLY A 248 29.82 -3.20 -9.69
CA GLY A 248 29.02 -3.69 -10.82
C GLY A 248 29.76 -4.77 -11.63
N ILE A 249 30.59 -5.60 -10.98
CA ILE A 249 31.48 -6.56 -11.63
C ILE A 249 30.76 -7.91 -11.78
N TYR A 250 30.33 -8.22 -12.99
CA TYR A 250 29.75 -9.50 -13.39
C TYR A 250 30.05 -9.76 -14.87
N THR A 251 29.76 -10.96 -15.36
CA THR A 251 30.00 -11.33 -16.76
C THR A 251 28.68 -11.57 -17.48
N LEU A 252 28.59 -11.20 -18.76
CA LEU A 252 27.45 -11.51 -19.60
C LEU A 252 27.79 -12.70 -20.51
N PRO A 253 27.18 -13.88 -20.31
CA PRO A 253 27.38 -15.02 -21.17
C PRO A 253 27.12 -14.71 -22.65
N SER A 254 27.80 -15.43 -23.55
CA SER A 254 27.65 -15.27 -25.00
C SER A 254 26.31 -15.76 -25.53
N HIS A 255 25.61 -16.63 -24.79
CA HIS A 255 24.30 -17.16 -25.17
C HIS A 255 23.14 -16.16 -24.99
N LEU A 256 23.35 -15.05 -24.28
CA LEU A 256 22.33 -14.03 -24.09
C LEU A 256 22.05 -13.30 -25.40
N SER A 257 20.78 -13.04 -25.70
CA SER A 257 20.40 -12.26 -26.86
C SER A 257 20.91 -10.82 -26.79
N PRO A 258 21.01 -10.12 -27.94
CA PRO A 258 21.38 -8.70 -27.95
C PRO A 258 20.48 -7.85 -27.04
N GLY A 259 19.17 -8.15 -26.99
CA GLY A 259 18.22 -7.43 -26.14
C GLY A 259 18.44 -7.66 -24.64
N ALA A 260 18.73 -8.89 -24.22
CA ALA A 260 19.05 -9.18 -22.82
C ALA A 260 20.40 -8.56 -22.42
N ARG A 261 21.39 -8.59 -23.33
CA ARG A 261 22.71 -7.95 -23.15
C ARG A 261 22.65 -6.43 -23.07
N ASP A 262 21.60 -5.80 -23.57
CA ASP A 262 21.34 -4.36 -23.40
C ASP A 262 20.53 -4.05 -22.12
N LEU A 263 19.48 -4.83 -21.84
CA LEU A 263 18.59 -4.56 -20.71
C LEU A 263 19.26 -4.79 -19.34
N ILE A 264 19.95 -5.91 -19.16
CA ILE A 264 20.54 -6.29 -17.87
C ILE A 264 21.52 -5.22 -17.37
N PRO A 265 22.48 -4.72 -18.17
CA PRO A 265 23.40 -3.66 -17.71
C PRO A 265 22.73 -2.35 -17.34
N ARG A 266 21.62 -1.99 -17.98
CA ARG A 266 20.87 -0.78 -17.66
C ARG A 266 20.16 -0.89 -16.30
N MET A 267 19.73 -2.10 -15.93
CA MET A 267 19.15 -2.41 -14.62
C MET A 267 20.20 -2.54 -13.52
N LEU A 268 21.34 -3.16 -13.83
CA LEU A 268 22.47 -3.38 -12.92
C LEU A 268 23.49 -2.24 -12.94
N LEU A 269 23.04 -1.03 -13.25
CA LEU A 269 23.88 0.16 -13.21
C LEU A 269 24.07 0.60 -11.75
N VAL A 270 25.34 0.78 -11.34
CA VAL A 270 25.68 1.13 -9.95
C VAL A 270 25.15 2.50 -9.55
N GLU A 271 25.21 3.48 -10.46
CA GLU A 271 24.69 4.83 -10.22
C GLU A 271 23.16 4.83 -10.25
N PRO A 272 22.46 5.04 -9.12
CA PRO A 272 21.01 4.82 -9.06
C PRO A 272 20.22 5.82 -9.92
N LEU A 273 20.70 7.05 -10.06
CA LEU A 273 20.05 8.09 -10.87
C LEU A 273 20.12 7.84 -12.38
N LYS A 274 21.04 6.99 -12.83
CA LYS A 274 21.20 6.61 -14.24
C LYS A 274 20.64 5.22 -14.54
N ARG A 275 20.20 4.50 -13.50
CA ARG A 275 19.61 3.17 -13.61
C ARG A 275 18.27 3.30 -14.32
N ILE A 276 18.02 2.38 -15.26
CA ILE A 276 16.75 2.36 -16.01
C ILE A 276 15.56 2.29 -15.05
N THR A 277 14.47 2.95 -15.39
CA THR A 277 13.24 2.97 -14.59
C THR A 277 12.24 1.93 -15.09
N ILE A 278 11.23 1.59 -14.28
CA ILE A 278 10.16 0.67 -14.70
C ILE A 278 9.45 1.14 -15.99
N PRO A 279 9.07 2.42 -16.16
CA PRO A 279 8.50 2.90 -17.43
C PRO A 279 9.40 2.70 -18.64
N GLU A 280 10.71 2.87 -18.48
CA GLU A 280 11.70 2.65 -19.54
C GLU A 280 11.90 1.15 -19.84
N ILE A 281 11.91 0.29 -18.80
CA ILE A 281 11.94 -1.17 -18.96
C ILE A 281 10.75 -1.63 -19.81
N ARG A 282 9.55 -1.11 -19.55
CA ARG A 282 8.33 -1.48 -20.31
C ARG A 282 8.38 -1.11 -21.78
N GLN A 283 9.12 -0.06 -22.12
CA GLN A 283 9.35 0.38 -23.50
C GLN A 283 10.52 -0.34 -24.17
N HIS A 284 11.33 -1.07 -23.40
CA HIS A 284 12.50 -1.74 -23.91
C HIS A 284 12.13 -2.82 -24.94
N PRO A 285 12.82 -2.90 -26.10
CA PRO A 285 12.50 -3.87 -27.15
C PRO A 285 12.49 -5.31 -26.67
N TRP A 286 13.40 -5.69 -25.78
CA TRP A 286 13.43 -7.03 -25.19
C TRP A 286 12.16 -7.34 -24.37
N PHE A 287 11.60 -6.35 -23.68
CA PHE A 287 10.45 -6.52 -22.80
C PHE A 287 9.13 -6.59 -23.58
N SER A 288 9.01 -5.81 -24.66
CA SER A 288 7.74 -5.67 -25.39
C SER A 288 7.39 -6.87 -26.28
N VAL A 289 8.35 -7.77 -26.56
CA VAL A 289 8.10 -9.00 -27.32
C VAL A 289 7.04 -9.86 -26.62
N HIS A 290 5.99 -10.19 -27.36
CA HIS A 290 4.86 -11.01 -26.90
C HIS A 290 4.18 -10.53 -25.61
N LEU A 291 4.26 -9.22 -25.30
CA LEU A 291 3.66 -8.67 -24.08
C LEU A 291 2.13 -8.88 -24.06
N PRO A 292 1.59 -9.62 -23.07
CA PRO A 292 0.15 -9.83 -22.97
C PRO A 292 -0.62 -8.52 -22.80
N ARG A 293 -1.79 -8.41 -23.45
CA ARG A 293 -2.61 -7.18 -23.42
C ARG A 293 -2.98 -6.73 -22.01
N TYR A 294 -3.26 -7.65 -21.10
CA TYR A 294 -3.61 -7.34 -19.71
C TYR A 294 -2.44 -6.76 -18.90
N LEU A 295 -1.20 -6.99 -19.35
CA LEU A 295 0.00 -6.35 -18.79
C LEU A 295 0.32 -5.05 -19.53
N ALA A 296 -0.03 -4.95 -20.82
CA ALA A 296 0.20 -3.77 -21.65
C ALA A 296 -0.72 -2.60 -21.27
N VAL A 297 -2.00 -2.88 -21.01
CA VAL A 297 -3.00 -1.90 -20.58
C VAL A 297 -2.93 -1.78 -19.06
N MET A 298 -2.60 -0.58 -18.58
CA MET A 298 -2.61 -0.29 -17.16
C MET A 298 -4.06 -0.31 -16.66
N HIS A 299 -4.45 -1.35 -15.94
CA HIS A 299 -5.74 -1.37 -15.26
C HIS A 299 -5.77 -0.24 -14.22
N THR A 300 -6.71 0.69 -14.38
CA THR A 300 -7.05 1.67 -13.35
C THR A 300 -7.43 0.97 -12.06
N ASP A 301 -7.12 1.60 -10.92
CA ASP A 301 -7.39 1.09 -9.58
C ASP A 301 -8.74 0.35 -9.53
N PRO A 302 -8.76 -0.95 -9.19
CA PRO A 302 -10.01 -1.68 -9.07
C PRO A 302 -10.95 -1.11 -8.00
N VAL A 303 -10.43 -0.22 -7.13
CA VAL A 303 -11.22 0.58 -6.19
C VAL A 303 -12.30 1.39 -6.93
N ALA A 304 -12.04 1.85 -8.16
CA ALA A 304 -13.01 2.52 -9.02
C ALA A 304 -14.00 1.55 -9.71
N SER A 305 -13.64 0.26 -9.83
CA SER A 305 -14.48 -0.78 -10.44
C SER A 305 -15.37 -1.53 -9.42
N ALA A 306 -15.39 -1.11 -8.16
CA ALA A 306 -16.17 -1.74 -7.09
C ALA A 306 -17.70 -1.56 -7.20
N ALA A 307 -18.21 -1.07 -8.33
CA ALA A 307 -19.62 -0.68 -8.48
C ALA A 307 -20.56 -1.84 -8.83
N ALA A 308 -20.07 -2.99 -9.34
CA ALA A 308 -20.91 -4.12 -9.70
C ALA A 308 -20.55 -5.35 -8.86
N LEU A 309 -21.50 -5.82 -8.04
CA LEU A 309 -21.42 -7.12 -7.41
C LEU A 309 -21.60 -8.19 -8.48
N ASP A 310 -20.74 -9.19 -8.47
CA ASP A 310 -20.92 -10.36 -9.33
C ASP A 310 -22.14 -11.16 -8.85
N GLU A 311 -23.23 -11.09 -9.60
CA GLU A 311 -24.49 -11.76 -9.24
C GLU A 311 -24.36 -13.29 -9.17
N GLU A 312 -23.44 -13.87 -9.94
CA GLU A 312 -23.17 -15.31 -9.90
C GLU A 312 -22.54 -15.66 -8.54
N VAL A 313 -21.52 -14.91 -8.13
CA VAL A 313 -20.88 -15.08 -6.81
C VAL A 313 -21.87 -14.83 -5.67
N VAL A 314 -22.71 -13.80 -5.77
CA VAL A 314 -23.76 -13.55 -4.76
C VAL A 314 -24.73 -14.73 -4.69
N GLY A 315 -25.11 -15.31 -5.84
CA GLY A 315 -25.95 -16.50 -5.92
C GLY A 315 -25.30 -17.74 -5.29
N GLU A 316 -24.02 -17.96 -5.52
CA GLU A 316 -23.26 -19.06 -4.91
C GLU A 316 -23.16 -18.91 -3.40
N VAL A 317 -22.79 -17.72 -2.90
CA VAL A 317 -22.70 -17.49 -1.46
C VAL A 317 -24.08 -17.55 -0.82
N ALA A 318 -25.14 -17.20 -1.55
CA ALA A 318 -26.51 -17.39 -1.06
C ALA A 318 -26.88 -18.86 -0.87
N ARG A 319 -26.41 -19.76 -1.75
CA ARG A 319 -26.57 -21.22 -1.60
C ARG A 319 -25.85 -21.77 -0.36
N LEU A 320 -24.83 -21.08 0.15
CA LEU A 320 -24.15 -21.40 1.40
C LEU A 320 -24.94 -20.95 2.65
N GLY A 321 -26.16 -20.41 2.48
CA GLY A 321 -27.06 -20.01 3.57
C GLY A 321 -26.99 -18.54 3.95
N PHE A 322 -26.27 -17.71 3.20
CA PHE A 322 -26.21 -16.26 3.42
C PHE A 322 -27.33 -15.55 2.65
N SER A 323 -27.92 -14.51 3.25
CA SER A 323 -28.95 -13.73 2.53
C SER A 323 -28.30 -12.88 1.41
N PRO A 324 -28.81 -12.90 0.16
CA PRO A 324 -28.31 -12.04 -0.92
C PRO A 324 -28.30 -10.55 -0.58
N SER A 325 -29.33 -10.06 0.12
CA SER A 325 -29.41 -8.66 0.54
C SER A 325 -28.39 -8.33 1.64
N PHE A 326 -28.10 -9.29 2.52
CA PHE A 326 -27.03 -9.16 3.51
C PHE A 326 -25.65 -9.16 2.86
N LEU A 327 -25.42 -10.04 1.87
CA LEU A 327 -24.17 -10.11 1.12
C LEU A 327 -23.91 -8.84 0.32
N ALA A 328 -24.91 -8.37 -0.42
CA ALA A 328 -24.79 -7.14 -1.20
C ALA A 328 -24.49 -5.94 -0.29
N ALA A 329 -25.23 -5.82 0.81
CA ALA A 329 -24.97 -4.77 1.80
C ALA A 329 -23.61 -4.93 2.48
N SER A 330 -23.14 -6.15 2.71
CA SER A 330 -21.85 -6.44 3.35
C SER A 330 -20.68 -6.09 2.43
N VAL A 331 -20.72 -6.48 1.16
CA VAL A 331 -19.67 -6.16 0.19
C VAL A 331 -19.66 -4.67 -0.17
N GLN A 332 -20.84 -4.05 -0.37
CA GLN A 332 -20.95 -2.60 -0.62
C GLN A 332 -20.42 -1.76 0.55
N ARG A 333 -20.71 -2.18 1.80
CA ARG A 333 -20.19 -1.53 3.01
C ARG A 333 -18.79 -2.02 3.40
N ARG A 334 -18.17 -2.88 2.58
CA ARG A 334 -16.87 -3.55 2.84
C ARG A 334 -16.78 -4.11 4.28
N GLU A 335 -17.88 -4.66 4.77
CA GLU A 335 -18.03 -5.20 6.12
C GLU A 335 -17.04 -6.35 6.32
N GLN A 336 -16.01 -6.11 7.13
CA GLN A 336 -15.01 -7.13 7.48
C GLN A 336 -15.50 -7.87 8.73
N ASN A 337 -16.00 -9.10 8.59
CA ASN A 337 -16.49 -10.05 9.63
C ASN A 337 -15.96 -9.88 11.09
N LYS A 338 -16.76 -10.27 12.12
CA LYS A 338 -16.58 -10.03 13.59
C LYS A 338 -15.18 -10.31 14.20
N ALA A 339 -14.27 -11.00 13.51
CA ALA A 339 -12.87 -11.16 13.91
C ALA A 339 -11.96 -9.98 13.47
N THR A 340 -12.31 -9.28 12.39
CA THR A 340 -11.55 -8.15 11.84
C THR A 340 -11.84 -6.83 12.57
N TRP A 341 -12.98 -6.73 13.26
CA TRP A 341 -13.48 -5.51 13.88
C TRP A 341 -12.76 -5.04 15.15
N ARG A 342 -11.87 -5.81 15.77
CA ARG A 342 -11.18 -5.35 17.00
C ARG A 342 -9.96 -4.44 16.76
N LEU A 343 -9.90 -3.78 15.59
CA LEU A 343 -9.00 -2.64 15.34
C LEU A 343 -9.72 -1.31 15.06
N GLY A 344 -11.05 -1.30 15.02
CA GLY A 344 -11.88 -0.10 14.86
C GLY A 344 -12.61 0.25 16.16
N TRP A 345 -12.82 1.54 16.40
CA TRP A 345 -13.57 2.03 17.55
C TRP A 345 -15.05 1.61 17.44
N SER A 346 -15.59 1.04 18.52
CA SER A 346 -17.00 0.69 18.65
C SER A 346 -17.53 1.20 19.97
N CYS A 347 -18.64 1.93 19.96
CA CYS A 347 -19.20 2.51 21.19
C CYS A 347 -20.70 2.18 21.34
N ARG A 348 -21.13 1.93 22.58
CA ARG A 348 -22.53 1.70 23.00
C ARG A 348 -23.23 2.95 23.52
N ALA A 349 -22.55 4.08 23.54
CA ALA A 349 -23.11 5.34 24.02
C ALA A 349 -24.28 5.80 23.13
N ARG A 350 -25.09 6.72 23.66
CA ARG A 350 -26.17 7.36 22.88
C ARG A 350 -25.56 8.03 21.63
N PRO A 351 -26.28 8.07 20.48
CA PRO A 351 -25.72 8.59 19.24
C PRO A 351 -25.22 10.03 19.34
N ALA A 352 -25.87 10.89 20.15
CA ALA A 352 -25.39 12.25 20.41
C ALA A 352 -24.02 12.27 21.12
N THR A 353 -23.79 11.35 22.05
CA THR A 353 -22.53 11.19 22.78
C THR A 353 -21.43 10.63 21.87
N ALA A 354 -21.76 9.67 21.02
CA ALA A 354 -20.83 9.11 20.05
C ALA A 354 -20.37 10.15 19.01
N VAL A 355 -21.31 10.99 18.54
CA VAL A 355 -20.98 12.12 17.66
C VAL A 355 -20.12 13.17 18.36
N ALA A 356 -20.47 13.57 19.58
CA ALA A 356 -19.70 14.57 20.33
C ALA A 356 -18.25 14.10 20.55
N GLU A 357 -18.06 12.82 20.83
CA GLU A 357 -16.74 12.23 20.97
C GLU A 357 -15.95 12.19 19.66
N LEU A 358 -16.60 11.84 18.55
CA LEU A 358 -15.98 11.88 17.23
C LEU A 358 -15.47 13.28 16.91
N CYS A 359 -16.28 14.32 17.10
CA CYS A 359 -15.87 15.70 16.88
C CYS A 359 -14.68 16.08 17.78
N ARG A 360 -14.68 15.67 19.05
CA ARG A 360 -13.56 15.91 19.97
C ARG A 360 -12.28 15.21 19.50
N ALA A 361 -12.37 13.98 19.01
CA ALA A 361 -11.23 13.22 18.51
C ALA A 361 -10.69 13.79 17.19
N LEU A 362 -11.57 14.28 16.30
CA LEU A 362 -11.18 15.01 15.10
C LEU A 362 -10.43 16.30 15.45
N ALA A 363 -10.93 17.06 16.43
CA ALA A 363 -10.25 18.28 16.92
C ALA A 363 -8.85 17.97 17.46
N ALA A 364 -8.74 16.95 18.31
CA ALA A 364 -7.47 16.52 18.90
C ALA A 364 -6.44 16.06 17.85
N ALA A 365 -6.91 15.55 16.70
CA ALA A 365 -6.08 15.13 15.59
C ALA A 365 -5.75 16.27 14.60
N GLY A 366 -6.13 17.52 14.89
CA GLY A 366 -5.89 18.66 13.99
C GLY A 366 -6.69 18.60 12.69
N VAL A 367 -7.83 17.91 12.70
CA VAL A 367 -8.70 17.75 11.53
C VAL A 367 -9.69 18.89 11.49
N ALA A 368 -9.82 19.55 10.34
CA ALA A 368 -10.97 20.42 10.06
C ALA A 368 -12.11 19.58 9.45
N TRP A 369 -13.37 19.83 9.81
CA TRP A 369 -14.49 19.09 9.24
C TRP A 369 -15.72 19.97 8.95
N LYS A 370 -16.49 19.55 7.95
CA LYS A 370 -17.83 20.07 7.63
C LYS A 370 -18.85 18.94 7.79
N LYS A 371 -19.89 19.18 8.59
CA LYS A 371 -21.00 18.23 8.74
C LYS A 371 -21.82 18.19 7.45
N LEU A 372 -22.01 17.00 6.89
CA LEU A 372 -22.84 16.78 5.69
C LEU A 372 -24.23 16.24 6.05
N ALA A 373 -24.29 15.38 7.07
CA ALA A 373 -25.53 14.77 7.57
C ALA A 373 -25.38 14.50 9.09
N PRO A 374 -26.45 14.06 9.80
CA PRO A 374 -26.38 13.80 11.25
C PRO A 374 -25.21 12.92 11.71
N TYR A 375 -24.72 12.02 10.84
CA TYR A 375 -23.65 11.06 11.11
C TYR A 375 -22.54 11.06 10.03
N SER A 376 -22.49 12.10 9.18
CA SER A 376 -21.55 12.20 8.06
C SER A 376 -20.76 13.50 8.13
N TYR A 377 -19.44 13.41 7.95
CA TYR A 377 -18.50 14.51 8.05
C TYR A 377 -17.48 14.47 6.92
N LYS A 378 -17.31 15.59 6.22
CA LYS A 378 -16.20 15.79 5.28
C LYS A 378 -15.05 16.45 6.00
N CYS A 379 -13.91 15.77 6.03
CA CYS A 379 -12.72 16.13 6.79
C CYS A 379 -11.57 16.56 5.88
N ARG A 380 -10.72 17.45 6.40
CA ARG A 380 -9.52 17.99 5.75
C ARG A 380 -8.40 18.10 6.77
N VAL A 381 -7.20 17.67 6.39
CA VAL A 381 -5.95 17.95 7.11
C VAL A 381 -4.92 18.45 6.12
N ALA A 382 -4.24 19.54 6.45
CA ALA A 382 -3.08 20.04 5.73
C ALA A 382 -1.92 20.15 6.71
N LEU A 383 -0.78 19.55 6.36
CA LEU A 383 0.47 19.77 7.10
C LEU A 383 1.18 20.98 6.47
N ALA A 384 1.50 21.98 7.30
CA ALA A 384 2.36 23.07 6.88
C ALA A 384 3.71 22.50 6.39
N PRO A 385 4.32 23.10 5.34
CA PRO A 385 5.65 22.71 4.92
C PRO A 385 6.64 22.86 6.09
N ALA A 386 7.56 21.90 6.22
CA ALA A 386 8.60 21.98 7.25
C ALA A 386 9.40 23.28 7.09
N PRO A 387 9.71 24.01 8.19
CA PRO A 387 10.53 25.20 8.08
C PRO A 387 11.88 24.84 7.47
N THR A 388 12.24 25.52 6.40
CA THR A 388 13.58 25.45 5.81
C THR A 388 14.58 25.92 6.87
N MET A 389 15.42 25.01 7.36
CA MET A 389 16.58 25.35 8.18
C MET A 389 17.62 26.09 7.33
N GLU A 390 17.39 27.37 7.06
CA GLU A 390 18.49 28.31 6.78
C GLU A 390 18.95 28.88 8.12
N GLY A 391 19.89 28.17 8.76
CA GLY A 391 20.68 28.71 9.86
C GLY A 391 22.03 29.19 9.33
N PRO A 392 22.56 30.34 9.79
CA PRO A 392 23.83 30.88 9.31
C PRO A 392 25.02 30.02 9.79
N ALA A 393 26.08 30.00 8.98
CA ALA A 393 27.30 29.23 9.23
C ALA A 393 27.96 29.58 10.59
N PRO A 394 28.58 28.61 11.30
CA PRO A 394 29.15 28.88 12.60
C PRO A 394 30.54 29.53 12.48
N SER A 395 30.67 30.73 13.04
CA SER A 395 31.95 31.34 13.42
C SER A 395 32.41 30.81 14.78
N ARG A 396 33.70 30.49 14.90
CA ARG A 396 34.39 30.05 16.12
C ARG A 396 34.38 31.14 17.21
N SER A 397 34.08 30.77 18.47
CA SER A 397 34.97 30.94 19.65
C SER A 397 34.23 30.73 20.99
N ASP A 398 34.81 29.84 21.80
CA ASP A 398 34.99 29.86 23.26
C ASP A 398 33.86 30.02 24.30
N SER A 399 33.88 29.04 25.22
CA SER A 399 33.82 29.14 26.70
C SER A 399 32.50 28.91 27.47
N VAL A 400 32.53 27.79 28.23
CA VAL A 400 32.29 27.65 29.69
C VAL A 400 30.84 27.59 30.27
N SER A 401 30.63 26.47 30.98
CA SER A 401 29.84 26.15 32.20
C SER A 401 28.30 26.14 32.27
N ASP A 402 27.85 25.01 32.81
CA ASP A 402 26.82 24.78 33.83
C ASP A 402 25.32 25.00 33.57
N GLY A 403 24.55 23.92 33.81
CA GLY A 403 23.56 23.95 34.90
C GLY A 403 22.07 23.87 34.56
N VAL A 404 21.48 22.70 34.87
CA VAL A 404 20.21 22.49 35.63
C VAL A 404 18.83 22.81 34.99
N ALA A 405 18.06 21.72 34.88
CA ALA A 405 16.62 21.47 35.16
C ALA A 405 15.43 22.20 34.48
N MET A 406 14.44 21.34 34.21
CA MET A 406 12.97 21.48 34.13
C MET A 406 12.33 22.85 34.37
N GLU A 407 11.32 23.17 33.55
CA GLU A 407 9.94 23.29 34.07
C GLU A 407 8.88 23.22 32.95
N ALA A 408 7.73 22.66 33.33
CA ALA A 408 6.51 22.58 32.54
C ALA A 408 5.65 23.83 32.76
N SER A 409 4.87 24.23 31.76
CA SER A 409 3.68 25.07 31.95
C SER A 409 2.70 24.83 30.80
N GLY A 410 1.46 24.50 31.16
CA GLY A 410 0.36 24.26 30.23
C GLY A 410 -0.38 25.52 29.82
N MET A 411 -1.29 25.38 28.86
CA MET A 411 -2.43 26.30 28.68
C MET A 411 -3.55 25.61 27.89
N MET A 412 -4.78 25.78 28.39
CA MET A 412 -6.04 25.51 27.71
C MET A 412 -6.39 26.65 26.75
N CYS A 413 -7.08 26.33 25.65
CA CYS A 413 -8.43 26.83 25.30
C CYS A 413 -8.73 26.50 23.82
N GLY A 414 -9.95 26.02 23.56
CA GLY A 414 -10.50 25.85 22.21
C GLY A 414 -11.60 26.88 21.97
N GLU A 415 -11.63 27.47 20.79
CA GLU A 415 -12.70 28.33 20.29
C GLU A 415 -13.42 27.65 19.11
N GLU A 416 -14.74 27.61 19.18
CA GLU A 416 -15.64 27.37 18.06
C GLU A 416 -15.70 28.65 17.21
N VAL A 417 -15.52 28.54 15.90
CA VAL A 417 -15.68 29.67 14.96
C VAL A 417 -16.99 29.47 14.20
N GLU A 418 -17.98 30.31 14.50
CA GLU A 418 -19.11 30.61 13.62
C GLU A 418 -18.66 31.64 12.58
N MET A 419 -19.05 31.45 11.31
CA MET A 419 -19.05 32.54 10.33
C MET A 419 -20.46 32.71 9.79
N GLU A 420 -20.95 33.93 9.96
CA GLU A 420 -22.22 34.45 9.46
C GLU A 420 -22.23 34.51 7.92
N GLY A 421 -23.45 34.45 7.37
CA GLY A 421 -23.72 34.43 5.93
C GLY A 421 -23.79 35.82 5.29
N GLU A 422 -23.75 35.81 3.96
CA GLU A 422 -24.18 36.93 3.13
C GLU A 422 -25.39 36.49 2.31
N GLU A 423 -26.46 37.28 2.42
CA GLU A 423 -27.74 37.12 1.76
C GLU A 423 -27.68 37.52 0.27
N GLU A 424 -28.31 36.70 -0.58
CA GLU A 424 -28.76 37.09 -1.91
C GLU A 424 -29.93 38.08 -1.79
N SER A 425 -29.83 39.23 -2.49
CA SER A 425 -30.98 40.10 -2.72
C SER A 425 -31.59 39.86 -4.10
N SER A 426 -32.90 39.62 -4.09
CA SER A 426 -33.75 39.32 -5.22
C SER A 426 -34.33 40.57 -5.88
N VAL A 427 -34.42 40.61 -7.21
CA VAL A 427 -35.48 41.33 -7.94
C VAL A 427 -35.91 40.51 -9.17
N ARG A 428 -37.22 40.25 -9.29
CA ARG A 428 -37.95 39.52 -10.38
C ARG A 428 -38.46 40.51 -11.47
N PRO A 429 -39.36 40.11 -12.41
CA PRO A 429 -39.23 39.18 -13.55
C PRO A 429 -39.69 39.82 -14.88
N GLY A 430 -39.56 39.12 -16.03
CA GLY A 430 -40.50 39.31 -17.16
C GLY A 430 -39.95 39.22 -18.59
N GLU A 431 -40.31 38.12 -19.26
CA GLU A 431 -40.81 38.01 -20.65
C GLU A 431 -39.94 38.31 -21.91
N ARG A 432 -40.10 37.37 -22.87
CA ARG A 432 -39.98 37.39 -24.35
C ARG A 432 -38.63 37.02 -25.01
N ALA A 433 -38.72 35.97 -25.85
CA ALA A 433 -37.89 35.69 -27.03
C ALA A 433 -38.48 36.43 -28.27
N PRO A 434 -38.02 36.25 -29.53
CA PRO A 434 -36.81 35.59 -30.09
C PRO A 434 -36.09 36.41 -31.22
N GLY A 435 -35.09 35.81 -31.88
CA GLY A 435 -34.55 36.15 -33.23
C GLY A 435 -33.30 37.05 -33.21
N ASP A 436 -32.35 37.03 -34.14
CA ASP A 436 -32.04 36.29 -35.38
C ASP A 436 -30.57 36.66 -35.75
N GLY A 437 -29.94 35.91 -36.67
CA GLY A 437 -28.78 36.34 -37.49
C GLY A 437 -27.42 35.80 -37.01
N GLU A 438 -26.75 34.90 -37.77
CA GLU A 438 -25.93 35.18 -38.98
C GLU A 438 -24.72 36.09 -38.66
N ASP A 439 -23.49 35.86 -39.08
CA ASP A 439 -22.86 34.97 -40.06
C ASP A 439 -21.33 35.18 -39.96
N GLY A 440 -20.57 34.28 -40.61
CA GLY A 440 -19.31 34.63 -41.29
C GLY A 440 -18.02 34.66 -40.43
N ASP A 441 -17.04 33.77 -40.53
CA ASP A 441 -16.27 33.21 -41.67
C ASP A 441 -14.96 34.00 -41.98
N GLY A 442 -13.93 33.27 -42.42
CA GLY A 442 -12.69 33.79 -43.02
C GLY A 442 -11.52 34.04 -42.03
N ALA A 443 -10.50 33.19 -41.86
CA ALA A 443 -9.52 32.59 -42.79
C ALA A 443 -8.31 33.49 -43.15
N GLN A 444 -7.15 32.80 -43.22
CA GLN A 444 -5.88 33.13 -43.91
C GLN A 444 -4.94 34.13 -43.23
N ALA A 445 -3.72 33.75 -42.81
CA ALA A 445 -2.54 33.16 -43.50
C ALA A 445 -1.61 34.23 -44.10
N MET A 446 -0.32 33.84 -44.19
CA MET A 446 0.80 34.47 -44.92
C MET A 446 1.54 35.60 -44.19
N ASP A 447 2.86 35.77 -44.26
CA ASP A 447 4.00 35.02 -44.86
C ASP A 447 5.30 35.80 -44.50
N THR A 448 6.47 35.18 -44.72
CA THR A 448 7.78 35.81 -45.07
C THR A 448 8.50 36.76 -44.08
N SER A 449 9.82 36.93 -44.02
CA SER A 449 11.02 36.26 -44.54
C SER A 449 12.28 37.10 -44.15
N ILE A 450 13.44 36.45 -43.95
CA ILE A 450 14.81 36.84 -44.41
C ILE A 450 15.70 37.87 -43.64
N ALA A 451 16.96 37.41 -43.41
CA ALA A 451 18.31 38.03 -43.43
C ALA A 451 18.98 38.71 -42.20
N ALA A 452 20.02 38.01 -41.71
CA ALA A 452 21.46 38.36 -41.60
C ALA A 452 21.97 39.71 -41.03
N GLY A 453 22.97 39.62 -40.14
CA GLY A 453 23.96 40.68 -39.87
C GLY A 453 24.65 40.54 -38.51
N GLY A 454 25.98 40.49 -38.47
CA GLY A 454 26.79 40.14 -37.28
C GLY A 454 27.13 41.28 -36.31
N GLY A 455 27.83 40.92 -35.21
CA GLY A 455 28.76 41.81 -34.50
C GLY A 455 28.47 42.15 -33.04
N GLY A 456 29.27 41.60 -32.11
CA GLY A 456 29.98 42.36 -31.07
C GLY A 456 29.25 42.93 -29.84
N GLU A 457 29.62 42.38 -28.67
CA GLU A 457 29.76 43.01 -27.34
C GLU A 457 28.53 43.32 -26.44
N GLY A 458 28.59 42.79 -25.22
CA GLY A 458 28.35 43.56 -24.00
C GLY A 458 26.92 43.58 -23.44
N GLY A 459 26.57 42.60 -22.60
CA GLY A 459 25.38 42.73 -21.75
C GLY A 459 25.06 41.49 -20.93
N ARG A 460 25.48 41.48 -19.66
CA ARG A 460 24.98 40.55 -18.65
C ARG A 460 23.46 40.74 -18.51
N HIS A 461 22.67 39.84 -19.09
CA HIS A 461 21.29 39.60 -18.66
C HIS A 461 21.26 38.29 -17.87
N VAL A 462 21.15 38.43 -16.55
CA VAL A 462 20.79 37.34 -15.64
C VAL A 462 19.33 36.99 -15.97
N ALA A 463 19.12 35.90 -16.69
CA ALA A 463 17.80 35.31 -16.83
C ALA A 463 17.36 34.78 -15.46
N ALA A 464 16.16 35.17 -15.04
CA ALA A 464 15.52 34.70 -13.83
C ALA A 464 15.53 33.15 -13.78
N PRO A 465 15.84 32.54 -12.62
CA PRO A 465 15.71 31.10 -12.47
C PRO A 465 14.22 30.74 -12.61
N ARG A 466 13.92 29.84 -13.56
CA ARG A 466 12.63 29.16 -13.65
C ARG A 466 12.34 28.51 -12.29
N ASP A 467 11.12 28.74 -11.81
CA ASP A 467 10.62 28.29 -10.52
C ASP A 467 11.06 26.86 -10.19
N ALA A 468 11.79 26.73 -9.07
CA ALA A 468 11.89 25.46 -8.37
C ALA A 468 10.48 25.02 -7.94
N PRO A 469 10.14 23.73 -7.98
CA PRO A 469 8.84 23.28 -7.49
C PRO A 469 8.77 23.59 -6.00
N THR A 470 7.97 24.60 -5.65
CA THR A 470 7.61 24.92 -4.27
C THR A 470 6.95 23.68 -3.67
N GLY A 471 7.44 23.25 -2.50
CA GLY A 471 6.98 22.05 -1.83
C GLY A 471 5.46 22.05 -1.67
N GLY A 472 4.78 21.16 -2.38
CA GLY A 472 3.33 21.04 -2.35
C GLY A 472 2.84 20.76 -0.95
N GLU A 473 1.81 21.48 -0.51
CA GLU A 473 1.11 21.21 0.74
C GLU A 473 0.68 19.74 0.80
N ARG A 474 1.13 19.00 1.83
CA ARG A 474 0.64 17.64 2.08
C ARG A 474 -0.76 17.75 2.66
N GLU A 475 -1.74 17.73 1.78
CA GLU A 475 -3.15 17.77 2.10
C GLU A 475 -3.80 16.38 1.93
N VAL A 476 -4.72 16.03 2.83
CA VAL A 476 -5.67 14.94 2.65
C VAL A 476 -7.11 15.43 2.88
N LYS A 477 -8.02 15.00 1.99
CA LYS A 477 -9.47 15.10 2.18
C LYS A 477 -10.06 13.70 2.34
N PHE A 478 -10.92 13.52 3.32
CA PHE A 478 -11.58 12.24 3.59
C PHE A 478 -12.97 12.46 4.16
N GLU A 479 -13.80 11.43 4.15
CA GLU A 479 -15.12 11.42 4.76
C GLU A 479 -15.13 10.48 5.96
N VAL A 480 -15.83 10.86 7.01
CA VAL A 480 -16.09 10.02 8.17
C VAL A 480 -17.58 9.81 8.31
N GLN A 481 -17.99 8.55 8.33
CA GLN A 481 -19.38 8.14 8.45
C GLN A 481 -19.56 7.26 9.68
N MET A 482 -20.55 7.57 10.52
CA MET A 482 -20.94 6.73 11.64
C MET A 482 -22.18 5.90 11.30
N TYR A 483 -22.12 4.60 11.57
CA TYR A 483 -23.20 3.65 11.32
C TYR A 483 -23.65 2.99 12.62
N LYS A 484 -24.95 2.70 12.74
CA LYS A 484 -25.50 1.87 13.82
C LYS A 484 -25.49 0.40 13.38
N ALA A 485 -24.71 -0.43 14.06
CA ALA A 485 -24.68 -1.87 13.85
C ALA A 485 -25.92 -2.55 14.46
N ARG A 486 -26.23 -3.78 14.00
CA ARG A 486 -27.41 -4.56 14.41
C ARG A 486 -27.48 -4.85 15.92
N ASP A 487 -26.33 -4.88 16.60
CA ASP A 487 -26.21 -5.17 18.03
C ASP A 487 -26.31 -3.89 18.92
N GLY A 488 -26.61 -2.73 18.32
CA GLY A 488 -26.73 -1.44 19.02
C GLY A 488 -25.42 -0.65 19.13
N ASP A 489 -24.30 -1.22 18.70
CA ASP A 489 -22.98 -0.57 18.65
C ASP A 489 -22.90 0.44 17.49
N TYR A 490 -22.17 1.54 17.67
CA TYR A 490 -21.84 2.48 16.59
C TYR A 490 -20.43 2.20 16.04
N VAL A 491 -20.28 2.28 14.72
CA VAL A 491 -19.02 2.04 13.99
C VAL A 491 -18.66 3.27 13.17
N LEU A 492 -17.38 3.64 13.15
CA LEU A 492 -16.83 4.70 12.32
C LEU A 492 -16.18 4.12 11.06
N ASP A 493 -16.49 4.71 9.92
CA ASP A 493 -15.90 4.43 8.63
C ASP A 493 -15.17 5.68 8.13
N PHE A 494 -13.98 5.48 7.57
CA PHE A 494 -13.12 6.55 7.06
C PHE A 494 -12.84 6.29 5.58
N GLN A 495 -13.27 7.21 4.71
CA GLN A 495 -13.09 7.09 3.28
C GLN A 495 -12.22 8.22 2.74
N ARG A 496 -11.02 7.89 2.25
CA ARG A 496 -10.17 8.87 1.58
C ARG A 496 -10.81 9.34 0.28
N LEU A 497 -10.94 10.65 0.12
CA LEU A 497 -11.45 11.28 -1.10
C LEU A 497 -10.29 11.69 -2.02
N SER A 498 -9.25 12.30 -1.46
CA SER A 498 -8.06 12.74 -2.21
C SER A 498 -6.88 13.00 -1.28
N GLY A 499 -5.67 13.10 -1.83
CA GLY A 499 -4.45 13.43 -1.06
C GLY A 499 -3.66 12.23 -0.56
N ASP A 500 -2.60 12.49 0.21
CA ASP A 500 -1.61 11.49 0.63
C ASP A 500 -2.25 10.36 1.47
N LEU A 501 -2.01 9.12 1.03
CA LEU A 501 -2.60 7.92 1.63
C LEU A 501 -2.10 7.68 3.07
N PHE A 502 -0.87 8.09 3.40
CA PHE A 502 -0.30 7.85 4.73
C PHE A 502 -0.67 8.95 5.71
N LEU A 503 -0.76 10.20 5.25
CA LEU A 503 -1.37 11.28 6.02
C LEU A 503 -2.82 10.92 6.36
N PHE A 504 -3.58 10.41 5.40
CA PHE A 504 -4.92 9.87 5.67
C PHE A 504 -4.92 8.84 6.79
N MET A 505 -4.03 7.86 6.71
CA MET A 505 -3.96 6.76 7.68
C MET A 505 -3.44 7.20 9.06
N ASP A 506 -2.47 8.12 9.11
CA ASP A 506 -1.90 8.68 10.34
C ASP A 506 -2.97 9.51 11.06
N VAL A 507 -3.72 10.32 10.31
CA VAL A 507 -4.88 11.07 10.82
C VAL A 507 -5.97 10.11 11.33
N CYS A 508 -6.37 9.10 10.56
CA CYS A 508 -7.36 8.12 11.02
C CYS A 508 -6.90 7.41 12.30
N SER A 509 -5.61 7.06 12.40
CA SER A 509 -5.06 6.42 13.60
C SER A 509 -5.06 7.37 14.81
N SER A 510 -4.75 8.65 14.61
CA SER A 510 -4.77 9.68 15.65
C SER A 510 -6.19 9.92 16.18
N VAL A 511 -7.17 10.01 15.26
CA VAL A 511 -8.59 10.10 15.60
C VAL A 511 -9.02 8.88 16.39
N LEU A 512 -8.74 7.67 15.90
CA LEU A 512 -9.12 6.42 16.57
C LEU A 512 -8.49 6.28 17.96
N PHE A 513 -7.23 6.69 18.14
CA PHE A 513 -6.55 6.68 19.44
C PHE A 513 -7.11 7.71 20.42
N SER A 514 -7.62 8.83 19.89
CA SER A 514 -8.15 9.91 20.70
C SER A 514 -9.56 9.67 21.22
N LEU A 515 -10.31 8.69 20.70
CA LEU A 515 -11.64 8.33 21.16
C LEU A 515 -11.57 7.57 22.52
N ARG A 516 -12.46 7.88 23.48
CA ARG A 516 -12.39 7.44 24.89
C ARG A 516 -13.59 6.62 25.38
N ILE A 517 -14.59 6.37 24.54
CA ILE A 517 -15.85 5.68 24.91
C ILE A 517 -16.11 4.42 24.11
#